data_AF-A0A661HKR8-F1
#
_entry.id   AF-A0A661HKR8-F1
#
_cell.length_a   1.000
_cell.length_b   1.000
_cell.length_c   1.000
_cell.angle_alpha   90.00
_cell.angle_beta   90.00
_cell.angle_gamma   90.00
#
_symmetry.space_group_name_H-M   'P 1'
#
loop_
_entity.id
_entity.type
_entity.pdbx_description
1 polymer ?
#
loop_
_entity_poly.entity_id
_entity_poly.type
_entity_poly.pdbx_seq_one_letter_code
_entity_poly.pdbx_strand_id
1 'polypeptide(L)'
;MNNARVIVVICPHRPEALLNQALLGHVGWGYEYPDGTWCIGGVEGVDWQGISNGFWVKHAPNLDIALTYFSQMKYIFDTEYDYYKLLSVSKEVKANWEYADKVVAWIKTQKYNLFGRNCMNSTYDILCAYASSYNDKTLASPHFNWIPNGWFNTIETDEYYFLPSVKEQNFTNLQDLKLTEEIQVPQWRKGKLLATTEEEAQWEEQVFIAPKKI
;
A
#
# COMPACT_ATOMS: atom_id res chain seq x y z
N MET A 1 -22.86 -5.61 5.03
CA MET A 1 -21.69 -4.90 5.57
C MET A 1 -20.53 -5.25 4.67
N ASN A 2 -19.84 -4.28 4.08
CA ASN A 2 -18.62 -4.57 3.33
C ASN A 2 -17.55 -5.02 4.34
N ASN A 3 -16.83 -6.08 4.03
CA ASN A 3 -15.71 -6.51 4.85
C ASN A 3 -14.60 -5.46 4.74
N ALA A 4 -13.89 -5.20 5.83
CA ALA A 4 -12.74 -4.31 5.80
C ALA A 4 -11.67 -4.85 4.84
N ARG A 5 -10.91 -3.98 4.20
CA ARG A 5 -10.00 -4.36 3.12
C ARG A 5 -8.55 -3.97 3.38
N VAL A 6 -7.66 -4.66 2.67
CA VAL A 6 -6.23 -4.36 2.63
C VAL A 6 -5.73 -4.41 1.19
N ILE A 7 -4.65 -3.68 0.91
CA ILE A 7 -3.94 -3.74 -0.36
C ILE A 7 -2.52 -4.24 -0.14
N VAL A 8 -2.05 -5.04 -1.08
CA VAL A 8 -0.63 -5.31 -1.28
C VAL A 8 -0.28 -4.75 -2.64
N VAL A 9 0.70 -3.87 -2.70
CA VAL A 9 1.22 -3.32 -3.96
C VAL A 9 2.56 -3.94 -4.29
N ILE A 10 2.91 -4.03 -5.57
CA ILE A 10 4.21 -4.54 -6.02
C ILE A 10 4.75 -3.72 -7.18
N CYS A 11 6.05 -3.52 -7.15
CA CYS A 11 6.86 -3.21 -8.32
C CYS A 11 7.67 -4.46 -8.68
N PRO A 12 7.41 -5.09 -9.83
CA PRO A 12 8.11 -6.31 -10.19
C PRO A 12 9.51 -6.04 -10.75
N HIS A 13 9.81 -4.78 -11.12
CA HIS A 13 11.06 -4.38 -11.76
C HIS A 13 11.75 -3.22 -11.03
N ARG A 14 12.92 -3.47 -10.44
CA ARG A 14 13.83 -2.37 -10.05
C ARG A 14 15.01 -2.34 -11.02
N PRO A 15 15.23 -1.24 -11.76
CA PRO A 15 16.35 -1.13 -12.69
C PRO A 15 17.71 -1.08 -11.98
N GLU A 16 17.75 -0.74 -10.68
CA GLU A 16 18.99 -0.55 -9.93
C GLU A 16 18.95 -1.28 -8.58
N ALA A 17 19.62 -2.43 -8.49
CA ALA A 17 19.88 -3.12 -7.22
C ALA A 17 21.26 -3.79 -7.26
N LEU A 18 22.00 -3.70 -6.15
CA LEU A 18 23.39 -4.15 -5.96
C LEU A 18 23.65 -5.52 -6.63
N LEU A 19 24.71 -5.59 -7.45
CA LEU A 19 25.10 -6.71 -8.33
C LEU A 19 24.34 -6.85 -9.67
N ASN A 20 23.73 -5.80 -10.24
CA ASN A 20 22.87 -5.93 -11.43
C ASN A 20 21.70 -6.91 -11.21
N GLN A 21 21.21 -7.06 -9.97
CA GLN A 21 20.10 -7.99 -9.68
C GLN A 21 18.77 -7.25 -9.69
N ALA A 22 18.30 -6.94 -10.90
CA ALA A 22 16.94 -6.49 -11.25
C ALA A 22 15.82 -7.52 -10.92
N LEU A 23 16.10 -8.53 -10.07
CA LEU A 23 15.31 -9.76 -9.91
C LEU A 23 14.28 -9.72 -8.78
N LEU A 24 14.40 -8.83 -7.79
CA LEU A 24 13.62 -8.98 -6.55
C LEU A 24 12.28 -8.22 -6.57
N GLY A 25 12.20 -7.06 -7.21
CA GLY A 25 11.03 -6.18 -7.05
C GLY A 25 10.89 -5.69 -5.61
N HIS A 26 9.76 -5.07 -5.27
CA HIS A 26 9.44 -4.70 -3.89
C HIS A 26 7.95 -4.51 -3.66
N VAL A 27 7.53 -4.59 -2.39
CA VAL A 27 6.12 -4.57 -1.99
C VAL A 27 5.82 -3.51 -0.94
N GLY A 28 4.58 -3.00 -0.99
CA GLY A 28 4.02 -2.08 0.00
C GLY A 28 2.67 -2.60 0.51
N TRP A 29 2.16 -1.94 1.55
CA TRP A 29 0.92 -2.33 2.22
C TRP A 29 -0.09 -1.19 2.24
N GLY A 30 -1.36 -1.55 2.42
CA GLY A 30 -2.36 -0.63 2.95
C GLY A 30 -3.50 -1.36 3.64
N TYR A 31 -4.14 -0.71 4.60
CA TYR A 31 -5.34 -1.22 5.28
C TYR A 31 -6.36 -0.13 5.54
N GLU A 32 -7.62 -0.51 5.51
CA GLU A 32 -8.78 0.37 5.67
C GLU A 32 -9.11 0.58 7.17
N TYR A 33 -9.33 1.82 7.57
CA TYR A 33 -9.88 2.18 8.89
C TYR A 33 -11.40 2.04 8.90
N PRO A 34 -12.05 1.98 10.09
CA PRO A 34 -13.50 1.85 10.19
C PRO A 34 -14.30 2.97 9.53
N ASP A 35 -13.70 4.15 9.35
CA ASP A 35 -14.29 5.32 8.70
C ASP A 35 -14.12 5.32 7.16
N GLY A 36 -13.49 4.28 6.59
CA GLY A 36 -13.24 4.14 5.16
C GLY A 36 -11.97 4.81 4.65
N THR A 37 -11.22 5.47 5.54
CA THR A 37 -9.89 5.99 5.24
C THR A 37 -8.85 4.88 5.26
N TRP A 38 -7.62 5.15 4.83
CA TRP A 38 -6.59 4.14 4.59
C TRP A 38 -5.25 4.55 5.19
N CYS A 39 -4.57 3.62 5.84
CA CYS A 39 -3.14 3.71 6.12
C CYS A 39 -2.39 2.96 5.03
N ILE A 40 -1.46 3.62 4.35
CA ILE A 40 -0.61 3.02 3.31
C ILE A 40 0.86 3.27 3.60
N GLY A 41 1.73 2.38 3.14
CA GLY A 41 3.17 2.58 3.31
C GLY A 41 4.05 1.56 2.61
N GLY A 42 5.35 1.77 2.79
CA GLY A 42 6.43 0.94 2.28
C GLY A 42 7.70 1.14 3.10
N VAL A 43 8.69 0.27 2.88
CA VAL A 43 10.02 0.38 3.51
C VAL A 43 11.13 0.75 2.53
N GLU A 44 10.79 1.04 1.27
CA GLU A 44 11.70 1.51 0.21
C GLU A 44 11.21 2.83 -0.42
N GLY A 45 11.15 3.92 0.35
CA GLY A 45 10.89 5.30 -0.11
C GLY A 45 12.16 6.14 -0.24
N VAL A 46 12.04 7.47 -0.06
CA VAL A 46 13.19 8.42 -0.13
C VAL A 46 14.29 7.99 0.84
N ASP A 47 15.53 8.11 0.37
CA ASP A 47 16.77 7.72 1.07
C ASP A 47 16.98 6.21 1.29
N TRP A 48 16.24 5.34 0.58
CA TRP A 48 16.56 3.90 0.58
C TRP A 48 17.90 3.65 -0.14
N GLN A 49 18.93 3.31 0.64
CA GLN A 49 20.27 2.97 0.13
C GLN A 49 20.73 1.56 0.55
N GLY A 50 19.77 0.66 0.83
CA GLY A 50 20.04 -0.71 1.29
C GLY A 50 20.55 -0.84 2.74
N ILE A 51 20.84 0.27 3.45
CA ILE A 51 21.31 0.29 4.84
C ILE A 51 20.25 0.90 5.79
N SER A 52 19.52 1.93 5.35
CA SER A 52 18.31 2.49 5.99
C SER A 52 17.06 1.96 5.30
N ASN A 53 16.00 1.65 6.06
CA ASN A 53 14.68 1.50 5.45
C ASN A 53 14.22 2.90 5.02
N GLY A 54 13.85 3.09 3.75
CA GLY A 54 13.21 4.33 3.28
C GLY A 54 11.77 4.39 3.77
N PHE A 55 11.53 4.10 5.05
CA PHE A 55 10.21 3.91 5.60
C PHE A 55 9.35 5.14 5.35
N TRP A 56 8.17 4.92 4.80
CA TRP A 56 7.17 5.96 4.62
C TRP A 56 5.78 5.40 4.94
N VAL A 57 4.92 6.28 5.44
CA VAL A 57 3.52 6.00 5.74
C VAL A 57 2.70 7.22 5.41
N LYS A 58 1.52 7.02 4.83
CA LYS A 58 0.55 8.07 4.53
C LYS A 58 -0.85 7.63 4.93
N HIS A 59 -1.63 8.60 5.36
CA HIS A 59 -3.06 8.47 5.51
C HIS A 59 -3.73 8.89 4.19
N ALA A 60 -4.66 8.11 3.67
CA ALA A 60 -5.39 8.39 2.45
C ALA A 60 -6.90 8.41 2.74
N PRO A 61 -7.67 9.42 2.28
CA PRO A 61 -9.10 9.54 2.55
C PRO A 61 -9.93 8.35 2.05
N ASN A 62 -9.47 7.65 1.03
CA ASN A 62 -10.14 6.49 0.43
C ASN A 62 -9.15 5.68 -0.42
N LEU A 63 -9.64 4.56 -0.96
CA LEU A 63 -8.85 3.65 -1.80
C LEU A 63 -8.30 4.34 -3.06
N ASP A 64 -9.08 5.19 -3.72
CA ASP A 64 -8.65 5.84 -4.98
C ASP A 64 -7.44 6.75 -4.74
N ILE A 65 -7.46 7.52 -3.65
CA ILE A 65 -6.33 8.36 -3.24
C ILE A 65 -5.14 7.48 -2.81
N ALA A 66 -5.37 6.38 -2.11
CA ALA A 66 -4.31 5.43 -1.75
C ALA A 66 -3.59 4.87 -3.00
N LEU A 67 -4.35 4.42 -4.01
CA LEU A 67 -3.80 3.92 -5.27
C LEU A 67 -3.07 5.01 -6.06
N THR A 68 -3.59 6.25 -6.02
CA THR A 68 -2.94 7.40 -6.65
C THR A 68 -1.57 7.67 -6.02
N TYR A 69 -1.47 7.65 -4.69
CA TYR A 69 -0.18 7.78 -3.99
C TYR A 69 0.83 6.73 -4.47
N PHE A 70 0.43 5.46 -4.55
CA PHE A 70 1.29 4.39 -5.05
C PHE A 70 1.73 4.61 -6.50
N SER A 71 0.81 5.01 -7.39
CA SER A 71 1.12 5.29 -8.79
C SER A 71 2.10 6.45 -9.00
N GLN A 72 2.13 7.41 -8.08
CA GLN A 72 2.96 8.61 -8.18
C GLN A 72 4.32 8.44 -7.50
N MET A 73 4.56 7.35 -6.77
CA MET A 73 5.79 7.17 -6.01
C MET A 73 7.06 7.23 -6.87
N LYS A 74 6.98 6.84 -8.16
CA LYS A 74 8.09 6.97 -9.10
C LYS A 74 8.55 8.43 -9.24
N TYR A 75 7.62 9.37 -9.25
CA TYR A 75 7.91 10.79 -9.44
C TYR A 75 8.30 11.49 -8.15
N ILE A 76 7.77 11.01 -7.01
CA ILE A 76 7.97 11.67 -5.72
C ILE A 76 9.19 11.10 -4.99
N PHE A 77 9.46 9.81 -5.12
CA PHE A 77 10.46 9.08 -4.31
C PHE A 77 11.39 8.16 -5.14
N ASP A 78 11.32 8.22 -6.47
CA ASP A 78 12.04 7.30 -7.38
C ASP A 78 11.78 5.81 -7.08
N THR A 79 10.58 5.54 -6.56
CA THR A 79 10.11 4.20 -6.20
C THR A 79 8.84 3.92 -6.99
N GLU A 80 8.89 3.07 -8.00
CA GLU A 80 7.70 2.72 -8.80
C GLU A 80 6.87 1.63 -8.11
N TYR A 81 5.56 1.59 -8.32
CA TYR A 81 4.71 0.41 -8.09
C TYR A 81 3.81 0.25 -9.31
N ASP A 82 3.57 -0.99 -9.73
CA ASP A 82 2.93 -1.28 -11.02
C ASP A 82 1.62 -2.04 -10.85
N TYR A 83 1.52 -2.88 -9.82
CA TYR A 83 0.36 -3.72 -9.59
C TYR A 83 -0.09 -3.69 -8.14
N TYR A 84 -1.34 -4.04 -7.90
CA TYR A 84 -1.86 -4.27 -6.57
C TYR A 84 -2.84 -5.44 -6.52
N LYS A 85 -2.92 -6.06 -5.36
CA LYS A 85 -3.95 -7.01 -4.96
C LYS A 85 -4.79 -6.37 -3.87
N LEU A 86 -6.11 -6.37 -4.07
CA LEU A 86 -7.06 -6.01 -3.02
C LEU A 86 -7.54 -7.29 -2.34
N LEU A 87 -7.54 -7.29 -1.02
CA LEU A 87 -7.98 -8.43 -0.22
C LEU A 87 -9.07 -7.99 0.74
N SER A 88 -10.08 -8.82 0.91
CA SER A 88 -11.13 -8.62 1.90
C SER A 88 -10.83 -9.44 3.16
N VAL A 89 -10.97 -8.84 4.34
CA VAL A 89 -10.93 -9.58 5.60
C VAL A 89 -12.01 -10.67 5.58
N SER A 90 -11.66 -11.87 6.02
CA SER A 90 -12.57 -13.03 6.01
C SER A 90 -13.76 -12.77 6.94
N LYS A 91 -14.94 -13.29 6.61
CA LYS A 91 -16.22 -12.95 7.28
C LYS A 91 -16.22 -13.16 8.80
N GLU A 92 -15.47 -14.15 9.29
CA GLU A 92 -15.40 -14.51 10.71
C GLU A 92 -14.23 -13.86 11.45
N VAL A 93 -13.40 -13.08 10.74
CA VAL A 93 -12.24 -12.41 11.28
C VAL A 93 -12.55 -10.93 11.53
N LYS A 94 -12.17 -10.45 12.71
CA LYS A 94 -12.27 -9.03 13.05
C LYS A 94 -10.98 -8.32 12.66
N ALA A 95 -11.09 -7.26 11.86
CA ALA A 95 -9.98 -6.34 11.60
C ALA A 95 -9.54 -5.60 12.88
N ASN A 96 -8.24 -5.38 13.02
CA ASN A 96 -7.59 -4.78 14.18
C ASN A 96 -6.59 -3.70 13.73
N TRP A 97 -7.14 -2.57 13.30
CA TRP A 97 -6.37 -1.43 12.84
C TRP A 97 -5.47 -0.86 13.95
N GLU A 98 -5.91 -0.87 15.21
CA GLU A 98 -5.08 -0.36 16.32
C GLU A 98 -3.80 -1.19 16.51
N TYR A 99 -3.87 -2.51 16.27
CA TYR A 99 -2.69 -3.37 16.35
C TYR A 99 -1.81 -3.23 15.11
N ALA A 100 -2.40 -3.10 13.92
CA ALA A 100 -1.67 -2.78 12.71
C ALA A 100 -0.86 -1.47 12.86
N ASP A 101 -1.46 -0.40 13.39
CA ASP A 101 -0.79 0.88 13.67
C ASP A 101 0.42 0.70 14.60
N LYS A 102 0.29 -0.12 15.65
CA LYS A 102 1.41 -0.43 16.57
C LYS A 102 2.55 -1.15 15.85
N VAL A 103 2.23 -2.06 14.93
CA VAL A 103 3.24 -2.76 14.12
C VAL A 103 3.90 -1.82 13.11
N VAL A 104 3.14 -0.93 12.47
CA VAL A 104 3.68 0.14 11.61
C VAL A 104 4.68 1.00 12.38
N ALA A 105 4.29 1.49 13.56
CA ALA A 105 5.15 2.29 14.43
C ALA A 105 6.41 1.54 14.87
N TRP A 106 6.29 0.24 15.15
CA TRP A 106 7.44 -0.61 15.47
C TRP A 106 8.38 -0.77 14.26
N ILE A 107 7.86 -1.06 13.06
CA ILE A 107 8.64 -1.24 11.82
C ILE A 107 9.46 0.01 11.48
N LYS A 108 8.91 1.21 11.69
CA LYS A 108 9.64 2.48 11.53
C LYS A 108 10.96 2.53 12.30
N THR A 109 11.05 1.83 13.43
CA THR A 109 12.25 1.81 14.29
C THR A 109 13.24 0.69 13.93
N GLN A 110 12.88 -0.22 13.03
CA GLN A 110 13.69 -1.37 12.68
C GLN A 110 14.70 -1.04 11.58
N LYS A 111 15.87 -1.68 11.61
CA LYS A 111 16.82 -1.64 10.49
C LYS A 111 16.37 -2.59 9.39
N TYR A 112 16.63 -2.23 8.14
CA TYR A 112 16.39 -3.12 6.99
C TYR A 112 17.36 -4.31 7.03
N ASN A 113 16.85 -5.51 6.78
CA ASN A 113 17.65 -6.71 6.57
C ASN A 113 17.04 -7.53 5.43
N LEU A 114 17.86 -7.80 4.41
CA LEU A 114 17.47 -8.61 3.26
C LEU A 114 16.86 -9.96 3.67
N PHE A 115 17.37 -10.55 4.77
CA PHE A 115 16.88 -11.80 5.34
C PHE A 115 16.06 -11.53 6.62
N GLY A 116 14.73 -11.47 6.50
CA GLY A 116 13.81 -11.47 7.65
C GLY A 116 13.40 -10.09 8.21
N ARG A 117 13.83 -8.99 7.60
CA ARG A 117 13.37 -7.62 7.93
C ARG A 117 13.38 -6.72 6.69
N ASN A 118 12.77 -7.21 5.61
CA ASN A 118 12.65 -6.52 4.32
C ASN A 118 11.20 -6.08 4.06
N CYS A 119 10.90 -5.62 2.85
CA CYS A 119 9.57 -5.16 2.44
C CYS A 119 8.46 -6.20 2.57
N MET A 120 8.72 -7.46 2.21
CA MET A 120 7.74 -8.52 2.38
C MET A 120 7.47 -8.82 3.84
N ASN A 121 8.52 -8.88 4.68
CA ASN A 121 8.34 -9.12 6.12
C ASN A 121 7.54 -8.00 6.77
N SER A 122 7.86 -6.74 6.46
CA SER A 122 7.11 -5.59 6.96
C SER A 122 5.65 -5.60 6.52
N THR A 123 5.40 -5.83 5.22
CA THR A 123 4.03 -5.94 4.68
C THR A 123 3.27 -7.09 5.34
N TYR A 124 3.88 -8.27 5.43
CA TYR A 124 3.29 -9.45 6.08
C TYR A 124 2.95 -9.19 7.55
N ASP A 125 3.90 -8.68 8.35
CA ASP A 125 3.69 -8.46 9.79
C ASP A 125 2.55 -7.47 10.05
N ILE A 126 2.45 -6.39 9.26
CA ILE A 126 1.38 -5.38 9.37
C ILE A 126 0.03 -6.00 9.03
N LEU A 127 -0.05 -6.73 7.91
CA LEU A 127 -1.30 -7.33 7.47
C LEU A 127 -1.73 -8.47 8.41
N CYS A 128 -0.82 -9.29 8.92
CA CYS A 128 -1.16 -10.29 9.94
C CYS A 128 -1.61 -9.66 11.27
N ALA A 129 -1.09 -8.48 11.62
CA ALA A 129 -1.57 -7.72 12.78
C ALA A 129 -2.97 -7.13 12.54
N TYR A 130 -3.27 -6.71 11.32
CA TYR A 130 -4.59 -6.20 10.94
C TYR A 130 -5.65 -7.30 10.95
N ALA A 131 -5.39 -8.47 10.37
CA ALA A 131 -6.31 -9.59 10.38
C ALA A 131 -5.59 -10.93 10.19
N SER A 132 -6.13 -12.00 10.76
CA SER A 132 -5.55 -13.35 10.65
C SER A 132 -5.83 -14.06 9.32
N SER A 133 -6.85 -13.61 8.57
CA SER A 133 -7.25 -14.25 7.31
C SER A 133 -7.91 -13.27 6.34
N TYR A 134 -7.59 -13.45 5.06
CA TYR A 134 -8.06 -12.65 3.93
C TYR A 134 -8.59 -13.57 2.83
N ASN A 135 -9.76 -13.26 2.25
CA ASN A 135 -10.40 -14.12 1.25
C ASN A 135 -10.46 -15.60 1.68
N ASP A 136 -10.77 -15.83 2.97
CA ASP A 136 -10.82 -17.14 3.62
C ASP A 136 -9.48 -17.92 3.66
N LYS A 137 -8.36 -17.22 3.49
CA LYS A 137 -7.00 -17.78 3.54
C LYS A 137 -6.07 -16.98 4.44
N THR A 138 -5.16 -17.67 5.11
CA THR A 138 -4.03 -17.00 5.79
C THR A 138 -3.03 -16.49 4.76
N LEU A 139 -2.50 -15.29 4.98
CA LEU A 139 -1.43 -14.76 4.14
C LEU A 139 -0.20 -15.69 4.22
N ALA A 140 0.42 -16.00 3.07
CA ALA A 140 1.61 -16.85 3.05
C ALA A 140 2.78 -16.15 3.74
N SER A 141 3.55 -16.88 4.56
CA SER A 141 4.75 -16.32 5.19
C SER A 141 5.85 -16.06 4.15
N PRO A 142 6.51 -14.89 4.16
CA PRO A 142 7.67 -14.59 3.33
C PRO A 142 8.85 -15.56 3.52
N HIS A 143 8.85 -16.38 4.57
CA HIS A 143 9.89 -17.41 4.77
C HIS A 143 9.82 -18.53 3.72
N PHE A 144 8.64 -18.81 3.16
CA PHE A 144 8.45 -19.83 2.13
C PHE A 144 8.74 -19.31 0.72
N ASN A 145 8.71 -17.99 0.53
CA ASN A 145 9.09 -17.33 -0.71
C ASN A 145 9.74 -15.98 -0.38
N TRP A 146 11.06 -15.94 -0.39
CA TRP A 146 11.82 -14.76 0.03
C TRP A 146 12.08 -13.77 -1.11
N ILE A 147 11.49 -13.99 -2.29
CA ILE A 147 11.55 -13.09 -3.44
C ILE A 147 10.22 -12.32 -3.53
N PRO A 148 10.18 -10.98 -3.52
CA PRO A 148 8.94 -10.21 -3.50
C PRO A 148 7.93 -10.58 -4.58
N ASN A 149 8.40 -10.74 -5.83
CA ASN A 149 7.57 -11.25 -6.94
C ASN A 149 6.94 -12.62 -6.63
N GLY A 150 7.75 -13.54 -6.11
CA GLY A 150 7.29 -14.86 -5.76
C GLY A 150 6.27 -14.84 -4.62
N TRP A 151 6.58 -14.12 -3.54
CA TRP A 151 5.70 -13.97 -2.39
C TRP A 151 4.36 -13.34 -2.79
N PHE A 152 4.39 -12.24 -3.53
CA PHE A 152 3.19 -11.59 -4.02
C PHE A 152 2.30 -12.53 -4.86
N ASN A 153 2.90 -13.39 -5.68
CA ASN A 153 2.17 -14.39 -6.47
C ASN A 153 1.51 -15.48 -5.62
N THR A 154 2.01 -15.76 -4.41
CA THR A 154 1.35 -16.71 -3.48
C THR A 154 0.08 -16.16 -2.84
N ILE A 155 -0.15 -14.84 -2.92
CA ILE A 155 -1.35 -14.20 -2.37
C ILE A 155 -2.52 -14.45 -3.33
N GLU A 156 -3.52 -15.21 -2.89
CA GLU A 156 -4.65 -15.58 -3.73
C GLU A 156 -5.81 -14.59 -3.61
N THR A 157 -6.21 -14.01 -4.75
CA THR A 157 -7.39 -13.13 -4.87
C THR A 157 -7.77 -13.01 -6.36
N ASP A 158 -9.06 -12.82 -6.63
CA ASP A 158 -9.54 -12.45 -7.97
C ASP A 158 -9.37 -10.94 -8.23
N GLU A 159 -9.10 -10.17 -7.18
CA GLU A 159 -8.93 -8.72 -7.23
C GLU A 159 -7.46 -8.33 -7.42
N TYR A 160 -6.94 -8.57 -8.63
CA TYR A 160 -5.58 -8.26 -9.05
C TYR A 160 -5.57 -7.27 -10.22
N TYR A 161 -4.91 -6.13 -10.04
CA TYR A 161 -5.03 -4.99 -10.94
C TYR A 161 -3.70 -4.29 -11.18
N PHE A 162 -3.61 -3.58 -12.30
CA PHE A 162 -2.58 -2.56 -12.53
C PHE A 162 -2.88 -1.32 -11.70
N LEU A 163 -1.83 -0.66 -11.21
CA LEU A 163 -1.96 0.70 -10.70
C LEU A 163 -2.26 1.67 -11.86
N PRO A 164 -3.07 2.71 -11.63
CA PRO A 164 -3.41 3.68 -12.66
C PRO A 164 -2.15 4.43 -13.14
N SER A 165 -2.00 4.63 -14.46
CA SER A 165 -0.83 5.32 -15.02
C SER A 165 -0.98 6.85 -14.95
N VAL A 166 0.07 7.55 -14.52
CA VAL A 166 0.10 9.03 -14.38
C VAL A 166 0.16 9.78 -15.72
N LYS A 167 0.42 9.11 -16.86
CA LYS A 167 0.61 9.76 -18.18
C LYS A 167 -0.64 10.43 -18.79
N GLU A 168 -1.79 10.35 -18.13
CA GLU A 168 -3.03 11.05 -18.53
C GLU A 168 -3.36 12.25 -17.64
N GLN A 169 -2.40 12.70 -16.82
CA GLN A 169 -2.65 13.73 -15.80
C GLN A 169 -1.61 14.87 -15.89
N ASN A 170 -2.00 15.97 -16.54
CA ASN A 170 -1.27 17.25 -16.44
C ASN A 170 -1.51 17.84 -15.04
N PHE A 171 -0.75 17.41 -14.04
CA PHE A 171 -0.81 17.97 -12.69
C PHE A 171 0.40 18.87 -12.42
N THR A 172 0.15 20.19 -12.33
CA THR A 172 1.15 21.16 -11.85
C THR A 172 1.03 21.50 -10.37
N ASN A 173 0.01 21.02 -9.66
CA ASN A 173 -0.04 21.08 -8.19
C ASN A 173 -1.15 20.19 -7.62
N LEU A 174 -0.84 19.49 -6.53
CA LEU A 174 -1.75 18.55 -5.84
C LEU A 174 -2.94 19.25 -5.14
N GLN A 175 -2.98 20.58 -5.10
CA GLN A 175 -4.02 21.38 -4.43
C GLN A 175 -5.23 21.71 -5.32
N ASP A 176 -5.18 21.45 -6.64
CA ASP A 176 -6.18 21.93 -7.61
C ASP A 176 -7.23 20.89 -8.05
N LEU A 177 -7.35 19.75 -7.36
CA LEU A 177 -8.35 18.71 -7.67
C LEU A 177 -9.77 19.13 -7.21
N LYS A 178 -10.45 19.99 -7.98
CA LYS A 178 -11.93 20.06 -7.99
C LYS A 178 -12.46 19.11 -9.06
N LEU A 179 -13.18 18.07 -8.63
CA LEU A 179 -13.87 17.10 -9.49
C LEU A 179 -15.06 17.76 -10.17
N THR A 180 -14.83 18.44 -11.28
CA THR A 180 -15.90 18.88 -12.16
C THR A 180 -15.62 18.42 -13.59
N GLU A 181 -16.57 17.65 -14.11
CA GLU A 181 -16.83 17.30 -15.50
C GLU A 181 -16.55 15.83 -15.92
N GLU A 182 -17.58 15.28 -16.58
CA GLU A 182 -17.83 13.87 -16.84
C GLU A 182 -16.79 13.26 -17.80
N ILE A 183 -16.16 12.17 -17.34
CA ILE A 183 -15.20 11.37 -18.13
C ILE A 183 -15.97 10.32 -18.93
N GLN A 184 -15.77 10.28 -20.26
CA GLN A 184 -16.30 9.20 -21.10
C GLN A 184 -15.54 7.89 -20.86
N VAL A 185 -16.27 6.89 -20.34
CA VAL A 185 -15.75 5.58 -19.93
C VAL A 185 -15.77 4.59 -21.12
N PRO A 186 -14.66 3.88 -21.42
CA PRO A 186 -14.63 2.83 -22.45
C PRO A 186 -15.65 1.70 -22.17
N GLN A 187 -16.30 1.21 -23.23
CA GLN A 187 -17.51 0.37 -23.13
C GLN A 187 -17.39 -0.90 -22.25
N TRP A 188 -16.20 -1.44 -22.03
CA TRP A 188 -16.00 -2.64 -21.21
C TRP A 188 -16.04 -2.38 -19.69
N ARG A 189 -16.12 -1.12 -19.24
CA ARG A 189 -16.19 -0.69 -17.83
C ARG A 189 -17.60 -0.34 -17.31
N LYS A 190 -18.68 -0.67 -18.03
CA LYS A 190 -20.04 -0.41 -17.51
C LYS A 190 -20.40 -1.35 -16.34
N GLY A 191 -20.13 -0.90 -15.11
CA GLY A 191 -20.56 -1.54 -13.86
C GLY A 191 -20.37 -0.65 -12.62
N LYS A 192 -21.37 0.20 -12.35
CA LYS A 192 -21.63 1.03 -11.15
C LYS A 192 -20.54 2.03 -10.72
N LEU A 193 -20.74 3.29 -11.14
CA LEU A 193 -20.13 4.50 -10.55
C LEU A 193 -20.64 4.74 -9.12
N LEU A 194 -19.76 5.24 -8.25
CA LEU A 194 -20.09 5.77 -6.93
C LEU A 194 -20.00 7.30 -6.90
N ALA A 195 -20.80 7.89 -6.03
CA ALA A 195 -21.15 9.30 -5.95
C ALA A 195 -20.00 10.17 -5.41
N THR A 196 -19.88 11.35 -6.00
CA THR A 196 -19.04 12.47 -5.56
C THR A 196 -19.58 13.06 -4.26
N THR A 197 -18.73 13.18 -3.23
CA THR A 197 -19.03 14.01 -2.05
C THR A 197 -17.95 15.07 -1.88
N GLU A 198 -18.41 16.32 -1.85
CA GLU A 198 -17.68 17.59 -1.99
C GLU A 198 -16.95 18.09 -0.73
N GLU A 199 -16.53 17.23 0.19
CA GLU A 199 -15.89 17.72 1.43
C GLU A 199 -14.36 17.72 1.35
N GLU A 200 -13.82 18.94 1.35
CA GLU A 200 -12.40 19.30 1.33
C GLU A 200 -11.62 18.63 2.48
N ALA A 201 -10.79 17.64 2.16
CA ALA A 201 -9.86 17.07 3.14
C ALA A 201 -8.73 18.07 3.43
N GLN A 202 -8.77 18.70 4.60
CA GLN A 202 -7.66 19.49 5.12
C GLN A 202 -6.51 18.56 5.50
N TRP A 203 -5.37 18.72 4.83
CA TRP A 203 -4.17 17.93 5.08
C TRP A 203 -3.32 18.61 6.15
N GLU A 204 -3.27 18.03 7.35
CA GLU A 204 -2.23 18.33 8.32
C GLU A 204 -1.17 17.23 8.32
N GLU A 205 0.09 17.62 8.18
CA GLU A 205 1.22 16.75 8.51
C GLU A 205 1.23 16.55 10.03
N GLN A 206 0.58 15.49 10.53
CA GLN A 206 0.58 15.22 11.95
C GLN A 206 1.97 14.72 12.39
N VAL A 207 2.59 15.48 13.28
CA VAL A 207 3.76 15.06 14.04
C VAL A 207 3.35 13.89 14.93
N PHE A 208 3.67 12.66 14.50
CA PHE A 208 3.45 11.47 15.31
C PHE A 208 4.24 11.56 16.64
N ILE A 209 3.52 11.68 17.76
CA ILE A 209 4.11 11.64 19.11
C ILE A 209 4.21 10.18 19.52
N ALA A 210 5.43 9.64 19.53
CA ALA A 210 5.69 8.29 20.04
C ALA A 210 5.21 8.16 21.50
N PRO A 211 4.57 7.03 21.89
CA PRO A 211 4.24 6.80 23.29
C PRO A 211 5.52 6.75 24.13
N LYS A 212 5.55 7.53 25.22
CA LYS A 212 6.66 7.52 26.17
C LYS A 212 6.81 6.11 26.76
N LYS A 213 8.05 5.61 26.79
CA LYS A 213 8.40 4.40 27.55
C LYS A 213 7.91 4.59 29.00
N ILE A 214 7.13 3.63 29.49
CA ILE A 214 6.88 3.44 30.92
C ILE A 214 8.09 2.73 31.52
#